data_AF-A0A2S6UFI4-F1
#
_entry.id   AF-A0A2S6UFI4-F1
#
_cell.length_a   1.000
_cell.length_b   1.000
_cell.length_c   1.000
_cell.angle_alpha   90.00
_cell.angle_beta   90.00
_cell.angle_gamma   90.00
#
_symmetry.space_group_name_H-M   'P 1'
#
loop_
_entity.id
_entity.type
_entity.pdbx_description
1 polymer ?
#
loop_
_entity_poly.entity_id
_entity_poly.type
_entity_poly.pdbx_seq_one_letter_code
_entity_poly.pdbx_strand_id
1 'polypeptide(L)'
;GPPVLEFTENPDILKTLAAAGCGRLVVGFAAETQHIVENARKKRLAKNCDWMLANDVSPGTGTFGGDANTIHLIDAASEESWPAMTKQQVAERLVARIAEFFEDKA
;
A
#
# COMPACT_ATOMS: atom_id res chain seq x y z
N GLY A 1 40.94 9.70 -2.06
CA GLY A 1 39.89 8.80 -2.56
C GLY A 1 38.58 9.56 -2.68
N PRO A 2 37.56 9.03 -3.38
CA PRO A 2 36.22 9.61 -3.34
C PRO A 2 35.68 9.61 -1.90
N PRO A 3 34.79 10.56 -1.53
CA PRO A 3 34.22 10.65 -0.19
C PRO A 3 33.28 9.47 0.11
N VAL A 4 33.25 9.05 1.37
CA VAL A 4 32.34 7.99 1.87
C VAL A 4 31.04 8.63 2.33
N LEU A 5 29.91 8.05 1.93
CA LEU A 5 28.58 8.42 2.41
C LEU A 5 28.12 7.39 3.45
N GLU A 6 27.87 7.84 4.67
CA GLU A 6 27.32 7.03 5.75
C GLU A 6 25.82 7.29 5.88
N PHE A 7 25.05 6.21 6.07
CA PHE A 7 23.60 6.27 6.18
C PHE A 7 23.15 5.56 7.46
N THR A 8 22.04 6.03 8.02
CA THR A 8 21.32 5.36 9.09
C THR A 8 19.86 5.18 8.70
N GLU A 9 19.18 4.22 9.30
CA GLU A 9 17.78 3.96 9.02
C GLU A 9 16.89 5.06 9.65
N ASN A 10 15.94 5.56 8.87
CA ASN A 10 14.95 6.50 9.38
C ASN A 10 13.87 5.77 10.19
N PRO A 11 13.29 6.41 11.22
CA PRO A 11 12.14 5.85 11.93
C PRO A 11 10.99 5.49 10.99
N ASP A 12 10.37 4.34 11.24
CA ASP A 12 9.24 3.85 10.46
C ASP A 12 7.93 4.52 10.91
N ILE A 13 7.53 5.58 10.19
CA ILE A 13 6.35 6.38 10.52
C ILE A 13 5.08 5.51 10.48
N LEU A 14 4.90 4.67 9.46
CA LEU A 14 3.69 3.87 9.31
C LEU A 14 3.56 2.85 10.43
N LYS A 15 4.66 2.17 10.79
CA LYS A 15 4.68 1.20 11.90
C LYS A 15 4.43 1.87 13.24
N THR A 16 5.00 3.06 13.44
CA THR A 16 4.77 3.87 14.64
C THR A 16 3.29 4.26 14.77
N LEU A 17 2.68 4.69 13.65
CA LEU A 17 1.25 4.96 13.61
C LEU A 17 0.46 3.70 13.94
N ALA A 18 0.68 2.58 13.25
CA ALA A 18 -0.02 1.32 13.49
C ALA A 18 0.03 0.86 14.96
N ALA A 19 1.15 1.05 15.64
CA ALA A 19 1.33 0.64 17.04
C ALA A 19 0.52 1.47 18.05
N ALA A 20 0.19 2.74 17.75
CA ALA A 20 -0.47 3.64 18.72
C ALA A 20 -1.95 3.30 19.03
N GLY A 21 -2.52 2.24 18.47
CA GLY A 21 -3.82 1.69 18.90
C GLY A 21 -5.07 2.32 18.28
N CYS A 22 -6.21 1.88 18.84
CA CYS A 22 -7.53 1.67 18.25
C CYS A 22 -8.30 2.91 17.73
N GLY A 23 -9.33 2.65 16.91
CA GLY A 23 -10.28 3.66 16.40
C GLY A 23 -9.96 4.23 15.01
N ARG A 24 -9.00 3.65 14.28
CA ARG A 24 -8.60 4.09 12.94
C ARG A 24 -8.33 2.91 12.02
N LEU A 25 -8.35 3.21 10.72
CA LEU A 25 -7.90 2.33 9.65
C LEU A 25 -6.54 2.84 9.15
N VAL A 26 -5.49 2.04 9.26
CA VAL A 26 -4.15 2.37 8.79
C VAL A 26 -3.90 1.69 7.45
N VAL A 27 -3.84 2.50 6.39
CA VAL A 27 -3.63 2.04 5.02
C VAL A 27 -2.20 2.37 4.57
N GLY A 28 -1.41 1.34 4.27
CA GLY A 28 -0.09 1.47 3.65
C GLY A 28 -0.17 1.42 2.13
N PHE A 29 0.81 2.03 1.46
CA PHE A 29 1.01 1.94 0.01
C PHE A 29 2.39 1.35 -0.28
N ALA A 30 2.46 0.44 -1.25
CA ALA A 30 3.69 -0.22 -1.66
C ALA A 30 3.84 -0.24 -3.18
N ALA A 31 4.88 0.42 -3.68
CA ALA A 31 5.35 0.23 -5.04
C ALA A 31 6.25 -1.01 -5.10
N GLU A 32 5.95 -1.93 -6.00
CA GLU A 32 6.70 -3.18 -6.19
C GLU A 32 7.04 -3.35 -7.67
N THR A 33 8.11 -4.09 -7.97
CA THR A 33 8.47 -4.44 -9.36
C THR A 33 8.38 -5.94 -9.63
N GLN A 34 8.34 -6.77 -8.59
CA GLN A 34 8.29 -8.21 -8.69
C GLN A 34 7.56 -8.78 -7.47
N HIS A 35 6.99 -9.97 -7.60
CA HIS A 35 6.33 -10.68 -6.50
C HIS A 35 5.34 -9.79 -5.71
N ILE A 36 4.57 -8.98 -6.45
CA ILE A 36 3.79 -7.83 -5.93
C ILE A 36 2.99 -8.20 -4.68
N VAL A 37 2.15 -9.24 -4.78
CA VAL A 37 1.28 -9.69 -3.69
C VAL A 37 2.07 -10.25 -2.51
N GLU A 38 3.10 -11.07 -2.76
CA GLU A 38 3.92 -11.67 -1.69
C GLU A 38 4.69 -10.61 -0.90
N ASN A 39 5.28 -9.63 -1.58
CA ASN A 39 6.01 -8.54 -0.95
C ASN A 39 5.05 -7.62 -0.18
N ALA A 40 3.89 -7.33 -0.75
CA ALA A 40 2.87 -6.53 -0.10
C ALA A 40 2.33 -7.19 1.18
N ARG A 41 2.10 -8.51 1.19
CA ARG A 41 1.76 -9.28 2.41
C ARG A 41 2.83 -9.11 3.48
N LYS A 42 4.11 -9.33 3.12
CA LYS A 42 5.25 -9.18 4.04
C LYS A 42 5.33 -7.77 4.61
N LYS A 43 5.16 -6.75 3.77
CA LYS A 43 5.15 -5.33 4.18
C LYS A 43 3.97 -5.02 5.10
N ARG A 44 2.75 -5.50 4.82
CA ARG A 44 1.58 -5.31 5.69
C ARG A 44 1.88 -5.81 7.11
N LEU A 45 2.39 -7.04 7.22
CA LEU A 45 2.75 -7.64 8.50
C LEU A 45 3.90 -6.90 9.21
N ALA A 46 4.96 -6.55 8.48
CA ALA A 46 6.13 -5.86 9.06
C ALA A 46 5.77 -4.45 9.58
N LYS A 47 4.88 -3.74 8.87
CA LYS A 47 4.38 -2.40 9.23
C LYS A 47 3.21 -2.46 10.22
N ASN A 48 2.62 -3.64 10.43
CA ASN A 48 1.44 -3.87 11.25
C ASN A 48 0.23 -2.99 10.87
N CYS A 49 0.12 -2.58 9.62
CA CYS A 49 -1.01 -1.77 9.14
C CYS A 49 -2.21 -2.66 8.79
N ASP A 50 -3.41 -2.09 8.83
CA ASP A 50 -4.64 -2.83 8.53
C ASP A 50 -4.64 -3.28 7.07
N TRP A 51 -4.40 -2.35 6.15
CA TRP A 51 -4.41 -2.61 4.71
C TRP A 51 -3.08 -2.24 4.06
N MET A 52 -2.77 -2.90 2.95
CA MET A 52 -1.67 -2.57 2.06
C MET A 52 -2.19 -2.51 0.62
N LEU A 53 -2.15 -1.34 0.00
CA LEU A 53 -2.35 -1.18 -1.44
C LEU A 53 -1.00 -1.32 -2.14
N ALA A 54 -0.87 -2.33 -2.99
CA ALA A 54 0.33 -2.56 -3.76
C ALA A 54 0.11 -2.36 -5.25
N ASN A 55 1.09 -1.77 -5.92
CA ASN A 55 1.04 -1.55 -7.36
C ASN A 55 2.36 -1.91 -8.04
N ASP A 56 2.25 -2.45 -9.25
CA ASP A 56 3.41 -2.74 -10.09
C ASP A 56 3.93 -1.45 -10.73
N VAL A 57 5.16 -1.05 -10.39
CA VAL A 57 5.86 0.12 -10.95
C VAL A 57 6.99 -0.28 -11.89
N SER A 58 7.01 -1.52 -12.37
CA SER A 58 8.01 -1.99 -13.32
C SER A 58 8.03 -1.15 -14.59
N PRO A 59 9.19 -1.01 -15.25
CA PRO A 59 9.26 -0.33 -16.54
C PRO A 59 8.25 -0.90 -17.54
N GLY A 60 7.56 -0.02 -18.27
CA GLY A 60 6.56 -0.43 -19.27
C GLY A 60 5.14 -0.65 -18.75
N THR A 61 4.92 -0.63 -17.43
CA THR A 61 3.55 -0.71 -16.85
C THR A 61 2.74 0.57 -17.00
N GLY A 62 3.41 1.71 -17.18
CA GLY A 62 2.76 3.03 -17.23
C GLY A 62 2.31 3.56 -15.86
N THR A 63 2.60 2.84 -14.77
CA THR A 63 2.14 3.21 -13.42
C THR A 63 2.84 4.46 -12.87
N PHE A 64 4.15 4.56 -13.06
CA PHE A 64 4.91 5.73 -12.61
C PHE A 64 4.87 6.82 -13.68
N GLY A 65 4.21 7.94 -13.37
CA GLY A 65 4.06 9.07 -14.30
C GLY A 65 2.95 8.95 -15.35
N GLY A 66 2.27 7.80 -15.47
CA GLY A 66 1.08 7.64 -16.31
C GLY A 66 -0.24 7.69 -15.53
N ASP A 67 -1.36 7.53 -16.24
CA ASP A 67 -2.71 7.72 -15.68
C ASP A 67 -3.36 6.43 -15.19
N ALA A 68 -2.84 5.27 -15.59
CA ALA A 68 -3.38 3.95 -15.26
C ALA A 68 -2.58 3.26 -14.16
N ASN A 69 -3.26 2.46 -13.34
CA ASN A 69 -2.67 1.71 -12.25
C ASN A 69 -3.40 0.38 -12.04
N THR A 70 -2.64 -0.69 -11.78
CA THR A 70 -3.15 -1.98 -11.34
C THR A 70 -2.86 -2.11 -9.85
N ILE A 71 -3.90 -2.30 -9.04
CA ILE A 71 -3.80 -2.34 -7.58
C ILE A 71 -4.09 -3.74 -7.07
N HIS A 72 -3.31 -4.16 -6.07
CA HIS A 72 -3.65 -5.27 -5.20
C HIS A 72 -3.86 -4.73 -3.78
N LEU A 73 -5.11 -4.75 -3.31
CA LEU A 73 -5.45 -4.42 -1.93
C LEU A 73 -5.33 -5.69 -1.08
N ILE A 74 -4.51 -5.63 -0.04
CA ILE A 74 -4.28 -6.74 0.88
C ILE A 74 -4.72 -6.32 2.28
N ASP A 75 -5.66 -7.06 2.86
CA ASP A 75 -6.07 -6.91 4.25
C ASP A 75 -5.69 -8.16 5.08
N ALA A 76 -6.26 -8.32 6.27
CA ALA A 76 -5.96 -9.45 7.15
C ALA A 76 -6.61 -10.78 6.72
N ALA A 77 -7.71 -10.73 5.97
CA ALA A 77 -8.54 -11.86 5.58
C ALA A 77 -8.56 -12.11 4.06
N SER A 78 -8.29 -11.09 3.26
CA SER A 78 -8.52 -11.10 1.82
C SER A 78 -7.48 -10.34 1.02
N GLU A 79 -7.44 -10.69 -0.26
CA GLU A 79 -6.70 -9.98 -1.30
C GLU A 79 -7.61 -9.69 -2.47
N GLU A 80 -7.66 -8.44 -2.86
CA GLU A 80 -8.49 -7.97 -3.95
C GLU A 80 -7.58 -7.41 -5.04
N SER A 81 -7.69 -7.96 -6.25
CA SER A 81 -6.95 -7.46 -7.42
C SER A 81 -7.86 -6.58 -8.25
N TRP A 82 -7.49 -5.31 -8.40
CA TRP A 82 -8.18 -4.35 -9.25
C TRP A 82 -7.51 -4.33 -10.62
N PRO A 83 -8.28 -4.38 -11.71
CA PRO A 83 -7.72 -4.29 -13.06
C PRO A 83 -7.05 -2.93 -13.28
N ALA A 84 -6.42 -2.76 -14.44
CA ALA A 84 -5.90 -1.45 -14.83
C ALA A 84 -7.04 -0.41 -14.81
N MET A 85 -6.90 0.59 -13.94
CA MET A 85 -7.88 1.64 -13.69
C MET A 85 -7.17 2.99 -13.72
N THR A 86 -7.88 4.08 -14.02
CA THR A 86 -7.31 5.41 -13.87
C THR A 86 -7.04 5.70 -12.39
N LYS A 87 -6.10 6.60 -12.08
CA LYS A 87 -5.86 7.05 -10.69
C LYS A 87 -7.12 7.56 -10.01
N GLN A 88 -8.00 8.23 -10.75
CA GLN A 88 -9.29 8.70 -10.26
C GLN A 88 -10.21 7.53 -9.88
N GLN A 89 -10.32 6.53 -10.74
CA GLN A 89 -11.12 5.33 -10.46
C GLN A 89 -10.56 4.52 -9.29
N VAL A 90 -9.22 4.45 -9.15
CA VAL A 90 -8.56 3.83 -7.99
C VAL A 90 -8.93 4.56 -6.70
N ALA A 91 -8.90 5.90 -6.71
CA ALA A 91 -9.26 6.71 -5.56
C ALA A 91 -10.74 6.52 -5.17
N GLU A 92 -11.65 6.56 -6.14
CA GLU A 92 -13.08 6.32 -5.92
C GLU A 92 -13.35 4.94 -5.31
N ARG A 93 -12.72 3.90 -5.86
CA ARG A 93 -12.84 2.54 -5.34
C ARG A 93 -12.26 2.40 -3.94
N LEU A 94 -11.10 3.00 -3.67
CA LEU A 94 -10.50 2.99 -2.34
C LEU A 94 -11.39 3.68 -1.31
N VAL A 95 -11.95 4.85 -1.63
CA VAL A 95 -12.88 5.56 -0.74
C VAL A 95 -14.12 4.73 -0.44
N ALA A 96 -14.70 4.06 -1.46
CA ALA A 96 -15.83 3.16 -1.25
C ALA A 96 -15.49 2.02 -0.28
N ARG A 97 -14.33 1.35 -0.45
CA ARG A 97 -13.89 0.30 0.47
C ARG A 97 -13.69 0.82 1.89
N ILE A 98 -13.10 2.02 2.03
CA ILE A 98 -12.92 2.67 3.35
C ILE A 98 -14.29 2.90 4.01
N ALA A 99 -15.28 3.40 3.27
CA ALA A 99 -16.63 3.61 3.79
C ALA A 99 -17.26 2.30 4.26
N GLU A 100 -17.25 1.26 3.43
CA GLU A 100 -17.75 -0.08 3.76
C GLU A 100 -17.13 -0.63 5.06
N PHE A 101 -15.81 -0.49 5.23
CA PHE A 101 -15.12 -0.94 6.44
C PHE A 101 -15.63 -0.28 7.73
N PHE A 102 -16.02 1.00 7.67
CA PHE A 102 -16.55 1.71 8.83
C PHE A 102 -18.05 1.48 9.02
N GLU A 103 -18.81 1.20 7.97
CA GLU A 103 -20.21 0.78 8.06
C GLU A 103 -20.36 -0.61 8.70
N ASP A 104 -19.53 -1.57 8.28
CA ASP A 104 -19.55 -2.95 8.83
C ASP A 104 -19.14 -3.02 10.32
N LYS A 105 -18.50 -1.97 10.84
CA LYS A 105 -18.06 -1.86 12.24
C LYS A 105 -18.94 -0.97 13.12
N ALA A 106 -19.99 -0.36 12.56
CA ALA A 106 -20.99 0.41 13.29
C ALA A 106 -22.06 -0.51 13.90
#